data_AF-A0A1H2X557-F1
#
_entry.id   AF-A0A1H2X557-F1
#
_cell.length_a   1.000
_cell.length_b   1.000
_cell.length_c   1.000
_cell.angle_alpha   90.00
_cell.angle_beta   90.00
_cell.angle_gamma   90.00
#
_symmetry.space_group_name_H-M   'P 1'
#
loop_
_entity.id
_entity.type
_entity.pdbx_description
1 polymer ?
#
loop_
_entity_poly.entity_id
_entity_poly.type
_entity_poly.pdbx_seq_one_letter_code
_entity_poly.pdbx_strand_id
1 'polypeptide(L)' 'MTKKAKVYLNHDGGVDDLVSLFMLLQMDNVEVTGVSVIPADGYLEPATDASR' A
#
# COMPACT_ATOMS: atom_id res chain seq x y z
N MET A 1 -2.84 13.47 -21.77
CA MET A 1 -2.36 12.85 -20.52
C MET A 1 -2.77 11.39 -20.52
N THR A 2 -1.84 10.47 -20.30
CA THR A 2 -2.09 9.02 -20.26
C THR A 2 -2.89 8.67 -19.00
N LYS A 3 -3.83 7.74 -19.10
CA LYS A 3 -4.66 7.27 -17.97
C LYS A 3 -3.75 6.56 -16.94
N LYS A 4 -3.86 6.95 -15.66
CA LYS A 4 -3.17 6.26 -14.55
C LYS A 4 -3.79 4.89 -14.27
N ALA A 5 -2.97 3.91 -13.90
CA ALA A 5 -3.42 2.62 -13.40
C ALA A 5 -3.96 2.80 -11.98
N LYS A 6 -5.22 2.41 -11.75
CA LYS A 6 -5.83 2.44 -10.42
C LYS A 6 -5.45 1.17 -9.67
N VAL A 7 -4.87 1.32 -8.48
CA VAL A 7 -4.39 0.21 -7.66
C VAL A 7 -5.06 0.26 -6.30
N TYR A 8 -5.43 -0.91 -5.78
CA TYR A 8 -5.83 -1.10 -4.39
C TYR A 8 -4.82 -2.07 -3.78
N LEU A 9 -4.11 -1.66 -2.74
CA LEU A 9 -3.09 -2.48 -2.08
C LEU A 9 -3.70 -3.16 -0.86
N ASN A 10 -3.79 -4.49 -0.88
CA ASN A 10 -4.08 -5.29 0.30
C ASN A 10 -2.80 -6.01 0.73
N HIS A 11 -2.34 -5.78 1.95
CA HIS A 11 -1.05 -6.26 2.44
C HIS A 11 -1.17 -6.74 3.91
N ASP A 12 -0.13 -7.32 4.50
CA ASP A 12 -0.22 -7.93 5.83
C ASP A 12 0.77 -7.40 6.88
N GLY A 13 1.51 -6.34 6.53
CA GLY A 13 2.25 -5.51 7.48
C GLY A 13 3.74 -5.81 7.54
N GLY A 14 4.23 -6.62 6.60
CA GLY A 14 5.66 -6.83 6.39
C GLY A 14 6.37 -5.53 6.05
N VAL A 15 7.68 -5.46 6.33
CA VAL A 15 8.49 -4.27 6.00
C VAL A 15 8.50 -4.03 4.48
N ASP A 16 8.50 -5.10 3.70
CA ASP A 16 8.43 -5.07 2.24
C ASP A 16 7.08 -4.56 1.71
N ASP A 17 5.98 -4.76 2.44
CA ASP A 17 4.69 -4.16 2.08
C ASP A 17 4.72 -2.63 2.17
N LEU A 18 5.30 -2.10 3.26
CA LEU A 18 5.41 -0.66 3.47
C LEU A 18 6.31 -0.02 2.41
N VAL A 19 7.39 -0.71 2.03
CA VAL A 19 8.25 -0.29 0.91
C VAL A 19 7.48 -0.37 -0.42
N SER A 20 6.67 -1.40 -0.63
CA SER A 20 5.83 -1.53 -1.83
C SER A 20 4.78 -0.41 -1.92
N LEU A 21 4.12 -0.08 -0.81
CA LEU A 21 3.21 1.06 -0.72
C LEU A 21 3.93 2.38 -1.03
N PHE A 22 5.11 2.61 -0.42
CA PHE A 22 5.93 3.79 -0.69
C PHE A 22 6.26 3.90 -2.18
N MET A 23 6.71 2.81 -2.82
CA MET A 23 7.02 2.80 -4.25
C MET A 23 5.79 3.11 -5.10
N LEU A 24 4.62 2.52 -4.81
CA LEU A 24 3.38 2.77 -5.54
C LEU A 24 2.95 4.25 -5.46
N LEU A 25 3.15 4.90 -4.32
CA LEU A 25 2.86 6.33 -4.13
C LEU A 25 3.79 7.25 -4.92
N GLN A 26 5.00 6.80 -5.29
CA GLN A 26 5.96 7.58 -6.09
C GLN A 26 5.78 7.39 -7.61
N MET A 27 4.95 6.45 -8.06
CA MET A 27 4.81 6.13 -9.50
C MET A 27 3.87 7.11 -10.22
N ASP A 28 4.40 7.85 -11.21
CA ASP A 28 3.63 8.84 -11.99
C ASP A 28 2.43 8.25 -12.74
N ASN A 29 2.52 6.98 -13.12
CA ASN A 29 1.51 6.24 -13.88
C ASN A 29 0.52 5.47 -13.00
N VAL A 30 0.59 5.59 -11.67
CA VAL A 30 -0.27 4.87 -10.71
C VAL A 30 -1.10 5.87 -9.89
N GLU A 31 -2.32 5.44 -9.55
CA GLU A 31 -3.22 6.08 -8.60
C GLU A 31 -3.61 5.02 -7.55
N VAL A 32 -3.03 5.12 -6.34
CA VAL A 32 -3.45 4.27 -5.21
C VAL A 32 -4.80 4.74 -4.73
N THR A 33 -5.82 3.90 -4.90
CA THR A 33 -7.23 4.21 -4.58
C THR A 33 -7.63 3.79 -3.18
N GLY A 34 -6.82 2.98 -2.51
CA GLY A 34 -7.05 2.52 -1.15
C GLY A 34 -6.00 1.50 -0.73
N VAL A 35 -5.90 1.32 0.60
CA VAL A 35 -5.02 0.34 1.24
C VAL A 35 -5.80 -0.40 2.32
N SER A 36 -5.61 -1.71 2.44
CA SER A 36 -6.08 -2.52 3.57
C SER A 36 -4.97 -3.39 4.14
N VAL A 37 -5.11 -3.70 5.43
CA VAL A 37 -4.17 -4.53 6.18
C VAL A 37 -4.90 -5.77 6.70
N ILE A 38 -4.28 -6.94 6.56
CA ILE A 38 -4.73 -8.19 7.17
C ILE A 38 -3.70 -8.70 8.20
N PRO A 39 -4.11 -9.40 9.26
CA PRO A 39 -3.18 -9.86 10.30
C PRO A 39 -2.48 -11.17 9.88
N ALA A 40 -1.36 -11.09 9.16
CA ALA A 40 -0.53 -12.26 8.84
C ALA A 40 0.96 -12.03 9.16
N ASP A 41 1.71 -11.26 8.37
CA ASP A 41 3.15 -11.01 8.59
C ASP A 41 3.47 -9.74 9.42
N GLY A 42 2.49 -9.23 10.17
CA GLY A 42 2.63 -8.02 10.97
C GLY A 42 1.54 -7.83 12.01
N TYR A 43 1.68 -6.78 12.83
CA TYR A 43 0.65 -6.36 13.76
C TYR A 43 -0.38 -5.49 13.04
N LEU A 44 -1.67 -5.83 13.16
CA LEU A 44 -2.75 -5.18 12.43
C LEU A 44 -2.79 -3.66 12.67
N GLU A 45 -2.79 -3.21 13.92
CA GLU A 45 -2.93 -1.79 14.25
C GLU A 45 -1.68 -0.99 13.85
N PRO A 46 -0.44 -1.38 14.19
CA PRO A 46 0.76 -0.70 13.72
C PRO A 46 0.89 -0.63 12.20
N ALA A 47 0.57 -1.72 11.49
CA ALA A 47 0.62 -1.74 10.02
C ALA A 47 -0.49 -0.88 9.41
N THR A 48 -1.69 -0.87 10.00
CA THR A 48 -2.77 0.04 9.58
C THR A 48 -2.39 1.50 9.78
N ASP A 49 -1.72 1.83 10.89
CA ASP A 49 -1.25 3.19 11.18
C ASP A 49 -0.10 3.62 10.25
N ALA A 50 0.82 2.70 9.92
CA ALA A 50 1.92 2.95 8.99
C ALA A 50 1.49 3.13 7.53
N SER A 51 0.31 2.65 7.16
CA SER A 51 -0.24 2.72 5.80
C SER A 51 -1.14 3.94 5.53
N ARG A 52 -1.26 4.86 6.50
CA ARG A 52 -2.00 6.13 6.40
C ARG A 52 -1.10 7.29 6.02
#